data_AF-A0A316KF07-F1
#
_entry.id   AF-A0A316KF07-F1
#
_cell.length_a   1.000
_cell.length_b   1.000
_cell.length_c   1.000
_cell.angle_alpha   90.00
_cell.angle_beta   90.00
_cell.angle_gamma   90.00
#
_symmetry.space_group_name_H-M   'P 1'
#
loop_
_entity.id
_entity.type
_entity.pdbx_description
1 polymer ?
#
loop_
_entity_poly.entity_id
_entity_poly.type
_entity_poly.pdbx_seq_one_letter_code
_entity_poly.pdbx_strand_id
1 'polypeptide(L)'
;MSFTWLASDCISWYLGQHRINTFLLFHIYKMVSTSLYAVFFAITLKDFVNRWFIYLGFIGYVILHLLVLTYTDGWYRPVAIVPIISSALPLTLCIILFYRMLLEASIEKLTDSPLYWINSATLIHLGVALIAKISQEFIYLDKAGENLWMIVIFSSIIHNLIFAVGIWKIRAK
;
A
#
# COMPACT_ATOMS: atom_id res chain seq x y z
N MET A 1 -5.49 4.53 -10.64
CA MET A 1 -4.77 4.53 -9.34
C MET A 1 -3.27 4.40 -9.50
N SER A 2 -2.71 3.70 -10.48
CA SER A 2 -1.25 3.48 -10.51
C SER A 2 -0.44 4.80 -10.67
N PHE A 3 -0.84 5.67 -11.60
CA PHE A 3 -0.15 6.96 -11.86
C PHE A 3 -0.24 7.93 -10.67
N THR A 4 -1.28 7.82 -9.85
CA THR A 4 -1.46 8.70 -8.68
C THR A 4 -0.44 8.43 -7.59
N TRP A 5 0.07 7.19 -7.47
CA TRP A 5 1.12 6.86 -6.48
C TRP A 5 2.46 7.49 -6.86
N LEU A 6 2.89 7.33 -8.11
CA LEU A 6 4.14 7.94 -8.59
C LEU A 6 4.07 9.47 -8.49
N ALA A 7 2.96 10.07 -8.93
CA ALA A 7 2.76 11.51 -8.80
C ALA A 7 2.78 11.95 -7.34
N SER A 8 2.11 11.22 -6.44
CA SER A 8 2.11 11.50 -5.00
C SER A 8 3.50 11.39 -4.39
N ASP A 9 4.29 10.38 -4.76
CA ASP A 9 5.66 10.18 -4.27
C ASP A 9 6.59 11.30 -4.77
N CYS A 10 6.51 11.67 -6.05
CA CYS A 10 7.27 12.77 -6.63
C CYS A 10 6.91 14.13 -6.00
N ILE A 11 5.61 14.40 -5.82
CA ILE A 11 5.13 15.63 -5.18
C ILE A 11 5.59 15.67 -3.72
N SER A 12 5.45 14.56 -3.00
CA SER A 12 5.88 14.46 -1.60
C SER A 12 7.39 14.69 -1.45
N TRP A 13 8.19 14.10 -2.35
CA TRP A 13 9.63 14.32 -2.39
C TRP A 13 9.97 15.79 -2.66
N TYR A 14 9.37 16.41 -3.68
CA TYR A 14 9.59 17.81 -4.02
C TYR A 14 9.23 18.77 -2.89
N LEU A 15 8.06 18.57 -2.26
CA LEU A 15 7.60 19.38 -1.14
C LEU A 15 8.48 19.19 0.11
N GLY A 16 9.01 17.98 0.31
CA GLY A 16 10.01 17.68 1.33
C GLY A 16 11.31 18.47 1.15
N GLN A 17 11.82 18.56 -0.08
CA GLN A 17 13.01 19.37 -0.39
C GLN A 17 12.80 20.87 -0.08
N HIS A 18 11.57 21.37 -0.23
CA HIS A 18 11.21 22.77 0.04
C HIS A 18 10.70 23.02 1.47
N ARG A 19 10.77 22.03 2.37
CA ARG A 19 10.32 22.11 3.77
C ARG A 19 8.85 22.54 3.93
N ILE A 20 8.00 22.26 2.94
CA ILE A 20 6.57 22.52 3.02
C ILE A 20 5.93 21.40 3.84
N ASN A 21 5.24 21.74 4.93
CA ASN A 21 4.59 20.76 5.77
C ASN A 21 3.33 20.22 5.07
N THR A 22 3.40 18.96 4.64
CA THR A 22 2.30 18.25 3.97
C THR A 22 1.81 17.06 4.77
N PHE A 23 2.24 16.89 6.02
CA PHE A 23 1.99 15.67 6.79
C PHE A 23 0.51 15.43 7.05
N LEU A 24 -0.27 16.48 7.32
CA LEU A 24 -1.73 16.34 7.45
C LEU A 24 -2.37 15.78 6.17
N LEU A 25 -2.01 16.34 5.02
CA LEU A 25 -2.51 15.87 3.72
C LEU A 25 -2.06 14.43 3.43
N PHE A 26 -0.82 14.10 3.81
CA PHE A 26 -0.28 12.75 3.69
C PHE A 26 -1.06 11.73 4.53
N HIS A 27 -1.42 12.07 5.77
CA HIS A 27 -2.22 11.20 6.64
C HIS A 27 -3.63 10.97 6.06
N ILE A 28 -4.29 12.03 5.57
CA ILE A 28 -5.57 11.94 4.88
C ILE A 28 -5.46 11.05 3.64
N TYR A 29 -4.47 11.30 2.79
CA TYR A 29 -4.20 10.49 1.60
C TYR A 29 -3.99 9.02 1.96
N LYS A 30 -3.21 8.72 3.00
CA LYS A 30 -2.96 7.35 3.45
C LYS A 30 -4.25 6.67 3.91
N MET A 31 -5.05 7.32 4.75
CA MET A 31 -6.33 6.77 5.18
C MET A 31 -7.25 6.45 4.00
N VAL A 32 -7.40 7.39 3.06
CA VAL A 32 -8.24 7.19 1.85
C VAL A 32 -7.68 6.07 0.97
N SER A 33 -6.37 6.06 0.71
CA SER A 33 -5.74 5.03 -0.13
C SER A 33 -5.89 3.62 0.47
N THR A 34 -5.71 3.46 1.78
CA THR A 34 -5.92 2.20 2.49
C THR A 34 -7.41 1.80 2.50
N SER A 35 -8.32 2.78 2.56
CA SER A 35 -9.77 2.53 2.44
C SER A 35 -10.13 1.90 1.10
N LEU A 36 -9.53 2.40 0.02
CA LEU A 36 -9.77 1.89 -1.33
C LEU A 36 -9.29 0.45 -1.49
N TYR A 37 -8.18 0.07 -0.84
CA TYR A 37 -7.76 -1.32 -0.75
C TYR A 37 -8.77 -2.18 0.01
N ALA A 38 -9.29 -1.71 1.14
CA ALA A 38 -10.29 -2.46 1.90
C ALA A 38 -11.55 -2.73 1.05
N VAL A 39 -12.03 -1.73 0.31
CA VAL A 39 -13.15 -1.89 -0.63
C VAL A 39 -12.82 -2.88 -1.74
N PHE A 40 -11.65 -2.75 -2.38
CA PHE A 40 -11.19 -3.66 -3.42
C PHE A 40 -11.15 -5.12 -2.94
N PHE A 41 -10.57 -5.38 -1.77
CA PHE A 41 -10.48 -6.71 -1.20
C PHE A 41 -11.83 -7.24 -0.70
N ALA A 42 -12.70 -6.38 -0.16
CA ALA A 42 -14.05 -6.78 0.22
C ALA A 42 -14.88 -7.27 -0.98
N ILE A 43 -14.69 -6.66 -2.15
CA ILE A 43 -15.32 -7.10 -3.40
C ILE A 43 -14.66 -8.39 -3.90
N THR A 44 -13.32 -8.41 -3.93
CA THR A 44 -12.58 -9.51 -4.55
C THR A 44 -12.66 -10.80 -3.73
N LEU A 45 -12.69 -10.72 -2.39
CA LEU A 45 -12.72 -11.85 -1.47
C LEU A 45 -14.12 -12.20 -0.95
N LYS A 46 -15.19 -11.66 -1.54
CA LYS A 46 -16.57 -11.77 -1.00
C LYS A 46 -17.03 -13.20 -0.68
N ASP A 47 -16.58 -14.20 -1.43
CA ASP A 47 -16.97 -15.61 -1.29
C ASP A 47 -15.98 -16.42 -0.42
N PHE A 48 -14.87 -15.80 0.00
CA PHE A 48 -13.79 -16.45 0.74
C PHE A 48 -13.62 -15.89 2.16
N VAL A 49 -13.80 -14.59 2.34
CA VAL A 49 -13.74 -13.90 3.63
C VAL A 49 -15.02 -13.09 3.82
N ASN A 50 -15.62 -13.17 5.00
CA ASN A 50 -16.75 -12.30 5.33
C ASN A 50 -16.33 -10.83 5.26
N ARG A 51 -16.97 -10.07 4.37
CA ARG A 51 -16.73 -8.63 4.15
C ARG A 51 -16.75 -7.79 5.43
N TRP A 52 -17.53 -8.20 6.44
CA TRP A 52 -17.57 -7.49 7.71
C TRP A 52 -16.25 -7.54 8.46
N PHE A 53 -15.48 -8.63 8.37
CA PHE A 53 -14.14 -8.68 8.97
C PHE A 53 -13.17 -7.71 8.28
N ILE A 54 -13.29 -7.54 6.96
CA ILE A 54 -12.48 -6.60 6.20
C ILE A 54 -12.83 -5.16 6.60
N TYR A 55 -14.12 -4.82 6.69
CA TYR A 55 -14.56 -3.51 7.13
C TYR A 55 -14.22 -3.21 8.59
N LEU A 56 -14.38 -4.18 9.50
CA LEU A 56 -13.98 -4.03 10.90
C LEU A 56 -12.48 -3.83 11.04
N GLY A 57 -11.67 -4.61 10.32
CA GLY A 57 -10.22 -4.42 10.29
C GLY A 57 -9.83 -3.01 9.80
N PHE A 58 -10.54 -2.49 8.80
CA PHE A 58 -10.32 -1.14 8.29
C PHE A 58 -10.78 -0.05 9.27
N ILE A 59 -11.94 -0.18 9.90
CA ILE A 59 -12.40 0.76 10.94
C ILE A 59 -11.40 0.78 12.10
N GLY A 60 -10.94 -0.40 12.54
CA GLY A 60 -9.90 -0.53 13.55
C GLY A 60 -8.59 0.16 13.14
N TYR A 61 -8.18 0.03 11.87
CA TYR A 61 -7.05 0.75 11.30
C TYR A 61 -7.22 2.28 11.41
N VAL A 62 -8.36 2.84 11.01
CA VAL A 62 -8.60 4.29 11.05
C VAL A 62 -8.55 4.80 12.49
N ILE A 63 -9.22 4.11 13.41
CA ILE A 63 -9.21 4.46 14.84
C ILE A 63 -7.78 4.44 15.37
N LEU A 64 -7.03 3.36 15.12
CA LEU A 64 -5.65 3.23 15.58
C LEU A 64 -4.75 4.33 14.99
N HIS A 65 -4.91 4.65 13.71
CA HIS A 65 -4.17 5.73 13.04
C HIS A 65 -4.45 7.08 13.73
N LEU A 66 -5.71 7.43 13.94
CA LEU A 66 -6.09 8.69 14.61
C LEU A 66 -5.58 8.76 16.06
N LEU A 67 -5.65 7.66 16.80
CA LEU A 67 -5.11 7.56 18.16
C LEU A 67 -3.60 7.78 18.18
N VAL A 68 -2.86 7.15 17.27
CA VAL A 68 -1.41 7.33 17.14
C VAL A 68 -1.08 8.80 16.85
N LEU A 69 -1.75 9.43 15.88
CA LEU A 69 -1.50 10.84 15.55
C LEU A 69 -1.77 11.77 16.73
N THR A 70 -2.85 11.52 17.48
CA THR A 70 -3.22 12.32 18.64
C THR A 70 -2.22 12.14 19.79
N TYR A 71 -1.82 10.89 20.08
CA TYR A 71 -0.91 10.59 21.19
C TYR A 71 0.53 11.06 20.95
N THR A 72 0.97 11.06 19.70
CA THR A 72 2.35 11.42 19.31
C THR A 72 2.52 12.86 18.85
N ASP A 73 1.45 13.67 18.88
CA ASP A 73 1.40 14.98 18.22
C ASP A 73 1.86 14.91 16.74
N GLY A 74 1.46 13.82 16.09
CA GLY A 74 1.92 13.39 14.77
C GLY A 74 1.24 14.09 13.60
N TRP A 75 0.27 14.97 13.86
CA TRP A 75 -0.53 15.62 12.82
C TRP A 75 0.32 16.41 11.82
N TYR A 76 1.43 16.98 12.30
CA TYR A 76 2.32 17.85 11.54
C TYR A 76 3.77 17.33 11.50
N ARG A 77 4.00 16.08 11.89
CA ARG A 77 5.33 15.46 12.01
C ARG A 77 5.30 14.03 11.46
N PRO A 78 6.43 13.51 10.96
CA PRO A 78 6.50 12.12 10.54
C PRO A 78 6.39 11.20 11.77
N VAL A 79 5.48 10.23 11.71
CA VAL A 79 5.36 9.18 12.73
C VAL A 79 5.52 7.84 12.02
N ALA A 80 6.63 7.14 12.30
CA ALA A 80 7.02 5.94 11.57
C ALA A 80 6.04 4.77 11.71
N ILE A 81 5.34 4.69 12.84
CA ILE A 81 4.38 3.61 13.09
C ILE A 81 3.15 3.69 12.18
N VAL A 82 2.77 4.89 11.73
CA VAL A 82 1.61 5.12 10.86
C VAL A 82 1.72 4.39 9.51
N PRO A 83 2.81 4.55 8.72
CA PRO A 83 2.95 3.84 7.45
C PRO A 83 3.10 2.32 7.64
N ILE A 84 3.68 1.85 8.76
CA ILE A 84 3.77 0.41 9.09
C ILE A 84 2.35 -0.16 9.24
N ILE A 85 1.54 0.45 10.11
CA ILE A 85 0.15 0.06 10.35
C ILE A 85 -0.68 0.15 9.06
N SER A 86 -0.47 1.21 8.26
CA SER A 86 -1.20 1.43 7.00
C SER A 86 -0.90 0.39 5.92
N SER A 87 0.26 -0.25 5.97
CA SER A 87 0.69 -1.27 5.00
C SER A 87 0.32 -2.68 5.45
N ALA A 88 0.24 -2.93 6.77
CA ALA A 88 0.00 -4.24 7.34
C ALA A 88 -1.33 -4.86 6.86
N LEU A 89 -2.45 -4.12 7.01
CA LEU A 89 -3.77 -4.65 6.66
C LEU A 89 -3.89 -5.02 5.17
N PRO A 90 -3.56 -4.14 4.20
CA PRO A 90 -3.60 -4.53 2.80
C PRO A 90 -2.61 -5.63 2.43
N LEU A 91 -1.43 -5.70 3.07
CA LEU A 91 -0.47 -6.80 2.85
C LEU A 91 -1.06 -8.14 3.28
N THR A 92 -1.69 -8.21 4.46
CA THR A 92 -2.37 -9.43 4.91
C THR A 92 -3.46 -9.85 3.92
N LEU A 93 -4.25 -8.90 3.42
CA LEU A 93 -5.29 -9.17 2.42
C LEU A 93 -4.70 -9.63 1.07
N CYS A 94 -3.56 -9.09 0.64
CA CYS A 94 -2.85 -9.57 -0.54
C CYS A 94 -2.44 -11.04 -0.40
N ILE A 95 -1.89 -11.41 0.76
CA ILE A 95 -1.48 -12.79 1.05
C ILE A 95 -2.70 -13.73 1.04
N ILE A 96 -3.81 -13.32 1.68
CA ILE A 96 -5.06 -14.08 1.68
C ILE A 96 -5.57 -14.29 0.25
N LEU A 97 -5.53 -13.27 -0.60
CA LEU A 97 -5.95 -13.39 -1.99
C LEU A 97 -5.04 -14.34 -2.79
N PHE A 98 -3.72 -14.31 -2.59
CA PHE A 98 -2.83 -15.29 -3.19
C PHE A 98 -3.13 -16.71 -2.71
N TYR A 99 -3.36 -16.89 -1.41
CA TYR A 99 -3.72 -18.19 -0.85
C TYR A 99 -5.00 -18.74 -1.48
N ARG A 100 -6.04 -17.91 -1.61
CA ARG A 100 -7.27 -18.27 -2.33
C ARG A 100 -6.99 -18.67 -3.77
N MET A 101 -6.23 -17.86 -4.51
CA MET A 101 -5.91 -18.15 -5.92
C MET A 101 -5.15 -19.48 -6.05
N LEU A 102 -4.27 -19.83 -5.11
CA LEU A 102 -3.56 -21.12 -5.10
C LEU A 102 -4.50 -22.31 -4.89
N LEU A 103 -5.54 -22.17 -4.06
CA LEU A 103 -6.56 -23.21 -3.86
C LEU A 103 -7.43 -23.40 -5.12
N GLU A 104 -7.67 -22.33 -5.86
CA GLU A 104 -8.47 -22.34 -7.10
C GLU A 104 -7.66 -22.75 -8.35
N ALA A 105 -6.32 -22.75 -8.27
CA ALA A 105 -5.40 -22.91 -9.41
C ALA A 105 -5.34 -24.32 -10.03
N SER A 106 -6.29 -25.20 -9.74
CA SER A 106 -6.21 -26.61 -10.15
C SER A 106 -6.22 -26.82 -11.67
N ILE A 107 -6.61 -25.84 -12.49
CA ILE A 107 -6.72 -26.00 -13.96
C ILE A 107 -6.25 -24.77 -14.77
N GLU A 108 -6.25 -23.55 -14.23
CA GLU A 108 -5.94 -22.32 -14.99
C GLU A 108 -4.55 -21.72 -14.71
N LYS A 109 -3.90 -21.18 -15.74
CA LYS A 109 -2.68 -20.38 -15.57
C LYS A 109 -2.99 -19.11 -14.79
N LEU A 110 -2.46 -19.00 -13.57
CA LEU A 110 -2.62 -17.83 -12.68
C LEU A 110 -2.29 -16.50 -13.38
N THR A 111 -1.30 -16.51 -14.27
CA THR A 111 -0.87 -15.34 -15.06
C THR A 111 -1.92 -14.84 -16.06
N ASP A 112 -3.00 -15.60 -16.31
CA ASP A 112 -4.13 -15.18 -17.13
C ASP A 112 -5.22 -14.49 -16.32
N SER A 113 -5.16 -14.56 -14.99
CA SER A 113 -6.04 -13.81 -14.11
C SER A 113 -5.57 -12.35 -13.97
N PRO A 114 -6.40 -11.35 -14.29
CA PRO A 114 -6.03 -9.95 -14.04
C PRO A 114 -5.81 -9.64 -12.55
N LEU A 115 -6.52 -10.36 -11.66
CA LEU A 115 -6.38 -10.21 -10.21
C LEU A 115 -5.00 -10.62 -9.72
N TYR A 116 -4.38 -11.62 -10.35
CA TYR A 116 -3.00 -12.02 -10.04
C TYR A 116 -2.03 -10.86 -10.23
N TRP A 117 -2.13 -10.12 -11.34
CA TRP A 117 -1.26 -9.00 -11.65
C TRP A 117 -1.50 -7.80 -10.72
N ILE A 118 -2.76 -7.44 -10.49
CA ILE A 118 -3.12 -6.35 -9.57
C ILE A 118 -2.64 -6.65 -8.14
N ASN A 119 -2.82 -7.88 -7.68
CA ASN A 119 -2.39 -8.30 -6.35
C ASN A 119 -0.85 -8.35 -6.24
N SER A 120 -0.17 -8.82 -7.29
CA SER A 120 1.30 -8.83 -7.35
C SER A 120 1.88 -7.42 -7.30
N ALA A 121 1.32 -6.49 -8.07
CA ALA A 121 1.74 -5.08 -8.04
C ALA A 121 1.58 -4.49 -6.65
N THR A 122 0.43 -4.74 -6.01
CA THR A 122 0.12 -4.24 -4.66
C THR A 122 1.08 -4.82 -3.62
N LEU A 123 1.33 -6.14 -3.66
CA LEU A 123 2.24 -6.82 -2.74
C LEU A 123 3.67 -6.28 -2.87
N ILE A 124 4.18 -6.13 -4.08
CA ILE A 124 5.54 -5.61 -4.33
C ILE A 124 5.67 -4.19 -3.77
N HIS A 125 4.75 -3.30 -4.12
CA HIS A 125 4.81 -1.90 -3.69
C HIS A 125 4.73 -1.77 -2.17
N LEU A 126 3.73 -2.39 -1.55
CA LEU A 126 3.53 -2.29 -0.11
C LEU A 126 4.62 -3.02 0.67
N GLY A 127 5.11 -4.15 0.16
CA GLY A 127 6.18 -4.92 0.79
C GLY A 127 7.50 -4.14 0.78
N VAL A 128 7.88 -3.58 -0.37
CA VAL A 128 9.08 -2.74 -0.48
C VAL A 128 8.94 -1.47 0.36
N ALA A 129 7.79 -0.81 0.32
CA ALA A 129 7.54 0.37 1.15
C ALA A 129 7.62 0.07 2.65
N LEU A 130 7.06 -1.07 3.10
CA LEU A 130 7.13 -1.50 4.49
C LEU A 130 8.58 -1.78 4.91
N ILE A 131 9.32 -2.56 4.13
CA ILE A 131 10.73 -2.87 4.41
C ILE A 131 11.55 -1.58 4.47
N ALA A 132 11.40 -0.69 3.49
CA ALA A 132 12.12 0.58 3.47
C ALA A 132 11.82 1.43 4.71
N LYS A 133 10.57 1.45 5.19
CA LYS A 133 10.19 2.20 6.40
C LYS A 133 10.73 1.57 7.68
N ILE A 134 10.68 0.25 7.80
CA ILE A 134 11.29 -0.48 8.91
C ILE A 134 12.80 -0.25 8.91
N SER A 135 13.47 -0.41 7.77
CA SER A 135 14.90 -0.15 7.62
C SER A 135 15.29 1.28 7.96
N GLN A 136 14.46 2.27 7.61
CA GLN A 136 14.70 3.68 7.94
C GLN A 136 14.72 3.93 9.46
N GLU A 137 13.94 3.18 10.25
CA GLU A 137 13.94 3.28 11.71
C GLU A 137 15.17 2.63 12.36
N PHE A 138 15.70 1.57 11.77
CA PHE A 138 16.88 0.87 12.30
C PHE A 138 18.21 1.45 11.81
N ILE A 139 18.24 2.00 10.60
CA ILE A 139 19.41 2.64 9.99
C ILE A 139 19.37 4.12 10.37
N TYR A 140 19.69 4.40 11.64
CA TYR A 140 19.88 5.77 12.11
C TYR A 140 21.07 6.41 11.37
N LEU A 141 20.82 7.55 10.71
CA LEU A 141 21.80 8.58 10.36
C LEU A 141 22.86 8.22 9.30
N ASP A 142 22.48 8.15 8.01
CA ASP A 142 23.45 8.46 6.93
C ASP A 142 22.79 8.65 5.55
N LYS A 143 23.60 8.98 4.51
CA LYS A 143 23.23 8.96 3.07
C LYS A 143 22.48 7.69 2.63
N ALA A 144 22.60 6.60 3.39
CA ALA A 144 21.85 5.36 3.18
C ALA A 144 20.31 5.57 3.22
N GLY A 145 19.81 6.51 4.02
CA GLY A 145 18.38 6.80 4.10
C GLY A 145 17.80 7.41 2.81
N GLU A 146 18.59 8.21 2.08
CA GLU A 146 18.20 8.77 0.78
C GLU A 146 18.10 7.68 -0.29
N ASN A 147 18.99 6.67 -0.24
CA ASN A 147 18.97 5.54 -1.16
C ASN A 147 17.73 4.65 -0.97
N LEU A 148 17.20 4.52 0.25
CA LEU A 148 15.97 3.77 0.51
C LEU A 148 14.76 4.38 -0.23
N TRP A 149 14.70 5.71 -0.34
CA TRP A 149 13.64 6.38 -1.09
C TRP A 149 13.71 6.08 -2.59
N MET A 150 14.91 5.97 -3.17
CA MET A 150 15.06 5.55 -4.56
C MET A 150 14.51 4.14 -4.80
N ILE A 151 14.71 3.22 -3.85
CA ILE A 151 14.14 1.87 -3.92
C ILE A 151 12.61 1.92 -3.90
N VAL A 152 12.02 2.78 -3.06
CA VAL A 152 10.55 2.96 -3.02
C VAL A 152 10.04 3.50 -4.35
N ILE A 153 10.67 4.54 -4.90
CA ILE A 153 10.29 5.11 -6.22
C ILE A 153 10.39 4.05 -7.32
N PHE A 154 11.49 3.28 -7.35
CA PHE A 154 11.66 2.20 -8.32
C PHE A 154 10.58 1.12 -8.18
N SER A 155 10.20 0.78 -6.94
CA SER A 155 9.10 -0.15 -6.71
C SER A 155 7.75 0.42 -7.15
N SER A 156 7.51 1.73 -7.02
CA SER A 156 6.34 2.42 -7.56
C SER A 156 6.30 2.33 -9.10
N ILE A 157 7.45 2.41 -9.78
CA ILE A 157 7.52 2.21 -11.24
C ILE A 157 7.17 0.76 -11.61
N ILE A 158 7.77 -0.22 -10.96
CA ILE A 158 7.47 -1.65 -11.18
C ILE A 158 5.99 -1.93 -10.92
N HIS A 159 5.45 -1.43 -9.81
CA HIS A 159 4.04 -1.52 -9.47
C HIS A 159 3.17 -1.01 -10.62
N ASN A 160 3.49 0.17 -11.15
CA ASN A 160 2.73 0.77 -12.23
C ASN A 160 2.71 -0.10 -13.49
N LEU A 161 3.86 -0.66 -13.87
CA LEU A 161 3.97 -1.54 -15.04
C LEU A 161 3.14 -2.82 -14.85
N ILE A 162 3.30 -3.50 -13.71
CA ILE A 162 2.56 -4.75 -13.40
C ILE A 162 1.06 -4.47 -13.28
N PHE A 163 0.68 -3.37 -12.62
CA PHE A 163 -0.72 -2.98 -12.49
C PHE A 163 -1.35 -2.68 -13.86
N ALA A 164 -0.63 -2.00 -14.75
CA ALA A 164 -1.09 -1.73 -16.11
C ALA A 164 -1.35 -3.03 -16.90
N VAL A 165 -0.51 -4.06 -16.75
CA VAL A 165 -0.75 -5.40 -17.32
C VAL A 165 -2.05 -6.00 -16.79
N GLY A 166 -2.29 -5.90 -15.47
CA GLY A 166 -3.54 -6.35 -14.86
C GLY A 166 -4.77 -5.67 -15.44
N ILE A 167 -4.74 -4.34 -15.57
CA ILE A 167 -5.84 -3.56 -16.17
C ILE A 167 -6.04 -3.91 -17.65
N TRP A 168 -4.96 -4.08 -18.42
CA TRP A 168 -5.04 -4.52 -19.81
C TRP A 168 -5.78 -5.86 -19.93
N LYS A 169 -5.44 -6.83 -19.08
CA LYS A 169 -6.08 -8.15 -19.07
C LYS A 169 -7.56 -8.10 -18.67
N ILE A 170 -8.00 -7.12 -17.88
CA ILE A 170 -9.43 -6.89 -17.61
C ILE A 170 -10.14 -6.46 -18.90
N ARG A 171 -9.55 -5.53 -19.66
CA ARG A 171 -10.15 -5.01 -20.91
C ARG A 171 -10.18 -6.03 -22.04
N ALA A 172 -9.23 -6.96 -22.07
CA ALA A 172 -9.11 -7.96 -23.12
C ALA A 172 -10.10 -9.14 -22.96
N LYS A 173 -10.79 -9.23 -21.82
CA LYS A 173 -11.88 -10.18 -21.57
C LYS A 173 -13.22 -9.52 -21.83
#